data_AF-A0A3N5QQP7-F1
#
_entry.id   AF-A0A3N5QQP7-F1
#
_cell.length_a   1.000
_cell.length_b   1.000
_cell.length_c   1.000
_cell.angle_alpha   90.00
_cell.angle_beta   90.00
_cell.angle_gamma   90.00
#
_symmetry.space_group_name_H-M   'P 1'
#
loop_
_entity.id
_entity.type
_entity.pdbx_description
1 polymer ?
#
loop_
_entity_poly.entity_id
_entity_poly.type
_entity_poly.pdbx_seq_one_letter_code
_entity_poly.pdbx_strand_id
1 'polypeptide(L)'
;MPEILERRDRWGNSVALWVVFGMVVLVPPSLWALRGLRLENEVHQWIPHNDPEWKAYEFAERHFSTEDAILCSWDDSRLDDPRIDRLVRKIRGKVDPGGKLRGGSPYFARVRTPQDLIGQIESEKIETAEAIQRVTGILVGRGPVRIRLTEEG
;
A
#
# COMPACT_ATOMS: atom_id res chain seq x y z
N MET A 1 3.41 -26.94 48.34
CA MET A 1 3.77 -27.71 47.13
C MET A 1 5.05 -27.08 46.62
N PRO A 2 6.21 -27.76 46.65
CA PRO A 2 7.44 -27.16 46.14
C PRO A 2 7.21 -26.80 44.67
N GLU A 3 7.40 -25.53 44.34
CA GLU A 3 7.17 -25.00 43.00
C GLU A 3 8.03 -25.81 42.02
N ILE A 4 7.41 -26.36 40.98
CA ILE A 4 8.05 -27.26 40.00
C ILE A 4 9.35 -26.67 39.41
N LEU A 5 9.48 -25.34 39.45
CA LEU A 5 10.63 -24.55 39.03
C LEU A 5 11.91 -24.79 39.86
N GLU A 6 11.81 -25.11 41.15
CA GLU A 6 12.95 -25.32 42.04
C GLU A 6 13.47 -26.77 42.03
N ARG A 7 12.76 -27.68 41.34
CA ARG A 7 13.18 -29.08 41.23
C ARG A 7 14.52 -29.15 40.50
N ARG A 8 15.54 -29.69 41.16
CA ARG A 8 16.87 -29.93 40.59
C ARG A 8 16.92 -31.26 39.85
N ASP A 9 17.55 -31.29 38.68
CA ASP A 9 17.79 -32.51 37.91
C ASP A 9 18.98 -33.32 38.47
N ARG A 10 19.29 -34.46 37.84
CA ARG A 10 20.38 -35.36 38.23
C ARG A 10 21.78 -34.74 38.15
N TRP A 11 21.91 -33.58 37.53
CA TRP A 11 23.13 -32.77 37.38
C TRP A 11 23.10 -31.48 38.21
N GLY A 12 22.07 -31.26 39.04
CA GLY A 12 21.98 -30.14 39.99
C GLY A 12 21.37 -28.86 39.44
N ASN A 13 20.94 -28.84 38.17
CA ASN A 13 20.33 -27.68 37.54
C ASN A 13 18.83 -27.61 37.85
N SER A 14 18.30 -26.42 38.16
CA SER A 14 16.87 -26.20 38.37
C SER A 14 16.11 -26.29 37.04
N VAL A 15 14.88 -26.85 37.05
CA VAL A 15 13.98 -26.88 35.88
C VAL A 15 13.80 -25.50 35.22
N ALA A 16 13.81 -24.41 36.01
CA ALA A 16 13.77 -23.05 35.50
C ALA A 16 14.87 -22.73 34.46
N LEU A 17 16.08 -23.28 34.63
CA LEU A 17 17.20 -23.05 33.73
C LEU A 17 16.96 -23.69 32.36
N TRP A 18 16.37 -24.88 32.35
CA TRP A 18 15.97 -25.58 31.12
C TRP A 18 14.83 -24.86 30.38
N VAL A 19 13.88 -24.27 31.12
CA VAL A 19 12.82 -23.45 30.53
C VAL A 19 13.40 -22.21 29.86
N VAL A 20 14.30 -21.50 30.53
CA VAL A 20 14.97 -20.32 29.95
C VAL A 20 15.82 -20.70 28.73
N PHE A 21 16.57 -21.80 28.81
CA PHE A 21 17.33 -22.33 27.68
C PHE A 21 16.41 -22.65 26.49
N GLY A 22 15.29 -23.32 26.73
CA GLY A 22 14.28 -23.60 25.71
C GLY A 22 13.72 -22.32 25.08
N MET A 23 13.42 -21.28 25.88
CA MET A 23 13.00 -19.98 25.36
C MET A 23 14.08 -19.32 24.50
N VAL A 24 15.33 -19.30 24.94
CA VAL A 24 16.43 -18.69 24.18
C VAL A 24 16.64 -19.40 22.84
N VAL A 25 16.41 -20.72 22.78
CA VAL A 25 16.52 -21.50 21.54
C VAL A 25 15.31 -21.32 20.63
N LEU A 26 14.09 -21.30 21.18
CA LEU A 26 12.85 -21.28 20.39
C LEU A 26 12.41 -19.87 19.97
N VAL A 27 12.68 -18.85 20.78
CA VAL A 27 12.21 -17.47 20.51
C VAL A 27 12.85 -16.88 19.24
N PRO A 28 14.17 -16.96 19.01
CA PRO A 28 14.78 -16.40 17.80
C PRO A 28 14.22 -16.95 16.47
N PRO A 29 14.08 -18.27 16.25
CA PRO A 29 13.49 -18.79 15.02
C PRO A 29 12.00 -18.48 14.90
N SER A 30 11.23 -18.46 16.01
CA SER A 30 9.83 -18.04 15.99
C SER A 30 9.68 -16.58 15.56
N LEU A 31 10.50 -15.67 16.10
CA LEU A 31 10.50 -14.26 15.69
C LEU A 31 10.92 -14.09 14.22
N TRP A 32 11.87 -14.90 13.75
CA TRP A 32 12.28 -14.87 12.35
C TRP A 32 11.16 -15.36 11.42
N ALA A 33 10.48 -16.46 11.78
CA ALA A 33 9.34 -16.98 11.03
C ALA A 33 8.18 -15.96 10.97
N LEU A 34 7.86 -15.31 12.09
CA LEU A 34 6.82 -14.28 12.15
C LEU A 34 7.11 -13.07 11.25
N ARG A 35 8.39 -12.70 11.08
CA ARG A 35 8.78 -11.62 10.14
C ARG A 35 8.58 -11.98 8.67
N GLY A 36 8.52 -13.28 8.34
CA GLY A 36 8.30 -13.77 6.99
C GLY A 36 6.84 -13.98 6.62
N LEU A 37 5.91 -13.87 7.57
CA LEU A 37 4.49 -14.05 7.31
C LEU A 37 3.96 -12.88 6.48
N ARG A 38 3.67 -13.15 5.21
CA ARG A 38 2.83 -12.28 4.37
C ARG A 38 1.39 -12.73 4.54
N LEU A 39 0.61 -11.93 5.25
CA LEU A 39 -0.84 -12.10 5.36
C LEU A 39 -1.48 -11.49 4.10
N GLU A 40 -1.36 -12.18 2.97
CA GLU A 40 -2.06 -11.82 1.74
C GLU A 40 -3.49 -12.34 1.86
N ASN A 41 -4.44 -11.45 2.19
CA ASN A 41 -5.87 -11.78 2.27
C ASN A 41 -6.54 -11.49 0.93
N GLU A 42 -6.14 -12.25 -0.08
CA GLU A 42 -6.62 -12.07 -1.44
C GLU A 42 -7.80 -13.01 -1.69
N VAL A 43 -9.02 -12.49 -1.48
CA VAL A 43 -10.27 -13.24 -1.67
C VAL A 43 -10.38 -13.87 -3.07
N HIS A 44 -9.73 -13.26 -4.08
CA HIS A 44 -9.72 -13.77 -5.44
C HIS A 44 -8.95 -15.10 -5.61
N GLN A 45 -8.01 -15.43 -4.71
CA GLN A 45 -7.27 -16.70 -4.74
C GLN A 45 -8.14 -17.92 -4.40
N TRP A 46 -9.38 -17.70 -3.93
CA TRP A 46 -10.32 -18.77 -3.63
C TRP A 46 -11.05 -19.29 -4.87
N ILE A 47 -10.95 -18.59 -6.01
CA ILE A 47 -11.60 -18.98 -7.26
C ILE A 47 -10.74 -20.05 -7.96
N PRO A 48 -11.28 -21.23 -8.28
CA PRO A 48 -10.55 -22.25 -9.02
C PRO A 48 -10.14 -21.73 -10.40
N HIS A 49 -8.89 -21.94 -10.79
CA HIS A 49 -8.33 -21.40 -12.05
C HIS A 49 -8.99 -21.98 -13.32
N ASN A 50 -9.77 -23.07 -13.18
CA ASN A 50 -10.48 -23.72 -14.28
C ASN A 50 -11.90 -23.16 -14.49
N ASP A 51 -12.30 -22.16 -13.70
CA ASP A 51 -13.60 -21.49 -13.83
C ASP A 51 -13.58 -20.46 -14.97
N PRO A 52 -14.60 -20.39 -15.84
CA PRO A 52 -14.78 -19.30 -16.79
C PRO A 52 -14.68 -17.89 -16.16
N GLU A 53 -15.12 -17.73 -14.90
CA GLU A 53 -15.06 -16.46 -14.18
C GLU A 53 -13.62 -16.04 -13.87
N TRP A 54 -12.73 -17.00 -13.61
CA TRP A 54 -11.29 -16.74 -13.40
C TRP A 54 -10.63 -16.16 -14.66
N LYS A 55 -11.00 -16.64 -15.86
CA LYS A 55 -10.43 -16.11 -17.11
C LYS A 55 -10.86 -14.67 -17.40
N ALA A 56 -12.10 -14.33 -17.04
CA ALA A 56 -12.58 -12.96 -17.15
C ALA A 56 -11.87 -12.04 -16.14
N TYR A 57 -11.67 -12.52 -14.91
CA TYR A 57 -10.91 -11.82 -13.88
C TYR A 57 -9.44 -11.62 -14.29
N GLU A 58 -8.74 -12.66 -14.71
CA GLU A 58 -7.33 -12.60 -15.15
C GLU A 58 -7.16 -11.66 -16.35
N PHE A 59 -8.10 -11.69 -17.30
CA PHE A 59 -8.13 -10.71 -18.40
C PHE A 59 -8.27 -9.29 -17.87
N ALA A 60 -9.22 -9.05 -16.97
CA ALA A 60 -9.46 -7.73 -16.39
C ALA A 60 -8.25 -7.23 -15.60
N GLU A 61 -7.66 -8.07 -14.75
CA GLU A 61 -6.49 -7.73 -13.93
C GLU A 61 -5.26 -7.39 -14.79
N ARG A 62 -4.99 -8.20 -15.84
CA ARG A 62 -3.86 -7.95 -16.74
C ARG A 62 -4.00 -6.66 -17.55
N HIS A 63 -5.22 -6.28 -17.95
CA HIS A 63 -5.45 -5.12 -18.82
C HIS A 63 -5.78 -3.84 -18.06
N PHE A 64 -6.43 -3.97 -16.91
CA PHE A 64 -6.90 -2.85 -16.09
C PHE A 64 -6.20 -2.77 -14.73
N SER A 65 -5.04 -3.43 -14.58
CA SER A 65 -4.07 -3.30 -13.48
C SER A 65 -4.63 -2.52 -12.31
N THR A 66 -5.38 -3.21 -11.44
CA THR A 66 -5.87 -2.64 -10.20
C THR A 66 -4.66 -2.46 -9.28
N GLU A 67 -3.77 -1.52 -9.61
CA GLU A 67 -2.88 -0.96 -8.59
C GLU A 67 -3.81 -0.42 -7.50
N ASP A 68 -3.55 -0.78 -6.24
CA ASP A 68 -4.28 -0.20 -5.11
C ASP A 68 -4.15 1.33 -5.17
N ALA A 69 -5.18 1.97 -5.71
CA ALA A 69 -5.16 3.37 -6.06
C ALA A 69 -6.02 4.15 -5.08
N ILE A 70 -5.41 5.12 -4.41
CA ILE A 70 -6.13 6.04 -3.54
C ILE A 70 -6.49 7.28 -4.36
N LEU A 71 -7.78 7.48 -4.61
CA LEU A 71 -8.29 8.73 -5.15
C LEU A 71 -8.56 9.71 -4.01
N CYS A 72 -7.80 10.81 -3.96
CA CYS A 72 -7.95 11.84 -2.95
C CYS A 72 -8.58 13.11 -3.54
N SER A 73 -9.64 13.61 -2.90
CA SER A 73 -10.24 14.91 -3.20
C SER A 73 -10.72 15.57 -1.91
N TRP A 74 -10.76 16.90 -1.89
CA TRP A 74 -11.27 17.69 -0.77
C TRP A 74 -12.24 18.75 -1.25
N ASP A 75 -12.94 19.36 -0.31
CA ASP A 75 -13.88 20.44 -0.61
C ASP A 75 -13.10 21.66 -1.12
N ASP A 76 -13.60 22.25 -2.21
CA ASP A 76 -12.93 23.29 -3.00
C ASP A 76 -11.60 22.86 -3.66
N SER A 77 -11.42 21.57 -3.93
CA SER A 77 -10.30 21.11 -4.76
C SER A 77 -10.45 21.65 -6.19
N ARG A 78 -9.53 22.53 -6.59
CA ARG A 78 -9.46 23.14 -7.92
C ARG A 78 -8.21 22.69 -8.68
N LEU A 79 -8.22 22.90 -9.98
CA LEU A 79 -7.13 22.52 -10.87
C LEU A 79 -5.86 23.36 -10.66
N ASP A 80 -5.98 24.51 -10.02
CA ASP A 80 -4.89 25.43 -9.67
C ASP A 80 -4.56 25.42 -8.18
N ASP A 81 -5.07 24.43 -7.42
CA ASP A 81 -4.92 24.41 -5.97
C ASP A 81 -3.47 24.08 -5.54
N PRO A 82 -2.77 25.01 -4.86
CA PRO A 82 -1.39 24.79 -4.42
C PRO A 82 -1.24 23.68 -3.38
N ARG A 83 -2.34 23.21 -2.76
CA ARG A 83 -2.34 22.05 -1.87
C ARG A 83 -1.94 20.77 -2.61
N ILE A 84 -2.28 20.64 -3.89
CA ILE A 84 -1.94 19.46 -4.72
C ILE A 84 -0.42 19.32 -4.80
N ASP A 85 0.28 20.37 -5.20
CA ASP A 85 1.74 20.36 -5.32
C ASP A 85 2.44 20.09 -3.99
N ARG A 86 1.90 20.64 -2.89
CA ARG A 86 2.45 20.35 -1.55
C ARG A 86 2.32 18.89 -1.19
N LEU A 87 1.18 18.27 -1.48
CA LEU A 87 0.95 16.85 -1.21
C LEU A 87 1.85 15.97 -2.09
N VAL A 88 1.91 16.25 -3.39
CA VAL A 88 2.75 15.51 -4.35
C VAL A 88 4.23 15.59 -3.96
N ARG A 89 4.73 16.77 -3.57
CA ARG A 89 6.12 16.91 -3.10
C ARG A 89 6.41 16.11 -1.83
N LYS A 90 5.45 16.01 -0.90
CA LYS A 90 5.61 15.18 0.31
C LYS A 90 5.62 13.70 -0.03
N ILE A 91 4.78 13.25 -0.96
CA ILE A 91 4.72 11.84 -1.36
C ILE A 91 5.95 11.46 -2.19
N ARG A 92 6.29 12.23 -3.22
CA ARG A 92 7.45 11.96 -4.09
C ARG A 92 8.78 12.19 -3.36
N GLY A 93 8.84 13.09 -2.38
CA GLY A 93 10.09 13.48 -1.74
C GLY A 93 10.96 14.35 -2.64
N LYS A 94 12.22 14.55 -2.25
CA LYS A 94 13.24 15.23 -3.04
C LYS A 94 14.36 14.25 -3.38
N VAL A 95 14.84 14.28 -4.62
CA VAL A 95 16.04 13.57 -5.02
C VAL A 95 17.23 14.42 -4.60
N ASP A 96 18.08 13.90 -3.72
CA ASP A 96 19.33 14.56 -3.35
C ASP A 96 20.32 14.59 -4.53
N PRO A 97 21.33 15.48 -4.52
CA PRO A 97 22.38 15.51 -5.56
C PRO A 97 23.11 14.18 -5.78
N GLY A 98 23.09 13.29 -4.77
CA GLY A 98 23.62 11.92 -4.85
C GLY A 98 22.64 10.87 -5.37
N GLY A 99 21.52 11.28 -5.98
CA GLY A 99 20.53 10.38 -6.61
C GLY A 99 19.65 9.59 -5.63
N LYS A 100 19.78 9.81 -4.31
CA LYS A 100 18.95 9.14 -3.30
C LYS A 100 17.67 9.92 -3.03
N LEU A 101 16.53 9.24 -3.09
CA LEU A 101 15.24 9.80 -2.70
C LEU A 101 15.23 10.03 -1.18
N ARG A 102 14.99 11.27 -0.74
CA ARG A 102 14.86 11.63 0.67
C ARG A 102 13.53 12.30 0.95
N GLY A 103 12.89 11.89 2.05
CA GLY A 103 11.65 12.48 2.55
C GLY A 103 10.38 12.16 1.75
N GLY A 104 10.44 11.25 0.78
CA GLY A 104 9.27 10.70 0.10
C GLY A 104 8.67 9.52 0.87
N SER A 105 7.40 9.21 0.59
CA SER A 105 6.74 8.03 1.17
C SER A 105 7.20 6.76 0.44
N PRO A 106 7.67 5.72 1.15
CA PRO A 106 8.03 4.44 0.54
C PRO A 106 6.81 3.62 0.10
N TYR A 107 5.60 4.03 0.50
CA TYR A 107 4.38 3.27 0.27
C TYR A 107 3.70 3.56 -1.08
N PHE A 108 4.10 4.62 -1.77
CA PHE A 108 3.51 5.01 -3.04
C PHE A 108 4.52 4.85 -4.17
N ALA A 109 4.25 3.93 -5.09
CA ALA A 109 5.08 3.75 -6.29
C ALA A 109 4.93 4.93 -7.27
N ARG A 110 3.74 5.53 -7.34
CA ARG A 110 3.40 6.57 -8.31
C ARG A 110 2.35 7.53 -7.76
N VAL A 111 2.43 8.79 -8.18
CA VAL A 111 1.41 9.82 -7.94
C VAL A 111 1.09 10.47 -9.27
N ARG A 112 -0.21 10.56 -9.61
CA ARG A 112 -0.71 11.23 -10.81
C ARG A 112 -1.62 12.39 -10.39
N THR A 113 -1.47 13.51 -11.07
CA THR A 113 -2.30 14.71 -10.88
C THR A 113 -3.08 15.04 -12.15
N PRO A 114 -4.19 15.79 -12.07
CA PRO A 114 -4.89 16.27 -13.26
C PRO A 114 -3.97 17.06 -14.22
N GLN A 115 -3.04 17.83 -13.66
CA GLN A 115 -2.08 18.63 -14.41
C GLN A 115 -1.07 17.75 -15.17
N ASP A 116 -0.63 16.64 -14.56
CA ASP A 116 0.23 15.66 -15.25
C ASP A 116 -0.47 15.09 -16.49
N LEU A 117 -1.77 14.79 -16.40
CA LEU A 117 -2.55 14.26 -17.54
C LEU A 117 -2.80 15.32 -18.61
N ILE A 118 -3.14 16.54 -18.21
CA ILE A 118 -3.33 17.65 -19.17
C ILE A 118 -2.03 17.90 -19.94
N GLY A 119 -0.89 17.98 -19.26
CA GLY A 119 0.41 18.14 -19.91
C GLY A 119 0.78 16.98 -20.84
N GLN A 120 0.38 15.75 -20.49
CA GLN A 120 0.54 14.59 -21.39
C GLN A 120 -0.30 14.73 -22.66
N ILE A 121 -1.56 15.16 -22.55
CA ILE A 121 -2.45 15.35 -23.71
C ILE A 121 -1.97 16.53 -24.58
N GLU A 122 -1.54 17.63 -23.96
CA GLU A 122 -0.97 18.78 -24.66
C GLU A 122 0.29 18.41 -25.45
N SER A 123 1.08 17.43 -24.97
CA SER A 123 2.25 16.93 -25.68
C SER A 123 1.93 16.30 -27.04
N GLU A 124 0.67 15.88 -27.24
CA GLU A 124 0.15 15.36 -28.50
C GLU A 124 -0.39 16.46 -29.44
N LYS A 125 -0.08 17.74 -29.16
CA LYS A 125 -0.52 18.94 -29.90
C LYS A 125 -2.03 19.19 -29.84
N ILE A 126 -2.68 18.75 -28.77
CA ILE A 126 -4.09 19.04 -28.48
C ILE A 126 -4.16 20.36 -27.70
N GLU A 127 -5.16 21.19 -27.99
CA GLU A 127 -5.37 22.46 -27.29
C GLU A 127 -5.73 22.24 -25.81
N THR A 128 -5.23 23.11 -24.92
CA THR A 128 -5.46 23.04 -23.46
C THR A 128 -6.95 22.92 -23.10
N ALA A 129 -7.83 23.66 -23.78
CA ALA A 129 -9.27 23.61 -23.53
C ALA A 129 -9.86 22.23 -23.81
N GLU A 130 -9.43 21.60 -24.91
CA GLU A 130 -9.84 20.24 -25.27
C GLU A 130 -9.21 19.18 -24.35
N ALA A 131 -7.96 19.38 -23.93
CA ALA A 131 -7.31 18.52 -22.94
C ALA A 131 -8.06 18.51 -21.60
N ILE A 132 -8.46 19.70 -21.11
CA ILE A 132 -9.29 19.82 -19.89
C ILE A 132 -10.63 19.11 -20.10
N GLN A 133 -11.28 19.26 -21.26
CA GLN A 133 -12.54 18.61 -21.54
C GLN A 133 -12.41 17.07 -21.52
N ARG A 134 -11.31 16.52 -22.05
CA ARG A 134 -11.05 15.06 -22.05
C ARG A 134 -10.78 14.51 -20.64
N VAL A 135 -10.13 15.28 -19.77
CA VAL A 135 -9.87 14.89 -18.37
C VAL A 135 -11.11 15.12 -17.49
N THR A 136 -12.04 15.97 -17.94
CA THR A 136 -13.31 16.23 -17.26
C THR A 136 -14.20 14.99 -17.29
N GLY A 137 -14.62 14.52 -16.11
CA GLY A 137 -15.37 13.27 -15.91
C GLY A 137 -14.53 12.11 -15.37
N ILE A 138 -13.19 12.19 -15.46
CA ILE A 138 -12.26 11.20 -14.89
C ILE A 138 -11.63 11.74 -13.60
N LEU A 139 -10.85 12.83 -13.71
CA LEU A 139 -10.16 13.46 -12.57
C LEU A 139 -10.59 14.90 -12.30
N VAL A 140 -11.32 15.53 -13.24
CA VAL A 140 -11.76 16.93 -13.16
C VAL A 140 -13.29 16.99 -13.23
N GLY A 141 -13.91 17.77 -12.36
CA GLY A 141 -15.37 17.89 -12.27
C GLY A 141 -16.02 16.96 -11.24
N ARG A 142 -17.35 16.93 -11.19
CA ARG A 142 -18.10 15.95 -10.37
C ARG A 142 -17.90 14.58 -11.03
N GLY A 143 -16.90 13.83 -10.57
CA GLY A 143 -16.74 12.43 -10.93
C GLY A 143 -18.04 11.65 -10.67
N PRO A 144 -18.26 10.51 -11.33
CA PRO A 144 -19.54 9.80 -11.31
C PRO A 144 -19.96 9.35 -9.90
N VAL A 145 -18.99 9.14 -8.98
CA VAL A 145 -19.27 8.77 -7.59
C VAL A 145 -18.20 9.36 -6.67
N ARG A 146 -18.62 10.10 -5.64
CA ARG A 146 -17.77 10.53 -4.51
C ARG A 146 -18.14 9.67 -3.30
N ILE A 147 -17.37 8.62 -3.02
CA ILE A 147 -17.52 7.85 -1.79
C ILE A 147 -16.88 8.66 -0.66
N ARG A 148 -17.71 9.19 0.25
CA ARG A 148 -17.25 9.88 1.45
C ARG A 148 -17.35 8.87 2.59
N LEU A 149 -16.19 8.36 3.04
CA LEU A 149 -16.10 7.51 4.22
C LEU A 149 -16.65 8.28 5.42
N THR A 150 -17.42 7.60 6.27
CA THR A 150 -17.92 8.19 7.51
C THR A 150 -16.83 8.15 8.59
N GLU A 151 -17.04 8.76 9.77
CA GLU A 151 -16.07 8.63 10.88
C GLU A 151 -15.87 7.16 11.31
N GLU A 152 -16.80 6.28 10.94
CA GLU A 152 -16.80 4.86 11.26
C GLU A 152 -16.32 3.96 10.10
N GLY A 153 -15.98 4.55 8.94
CA GLY A 153 -15.71 3.84 7.69
C GLY A 153 -16.87 3.93 6.71
#